data_AF-A0A7X2TSX4-F1
#
_entry.id   AF-A0A7X2TSX4-F1
#
_cell.length_a   1.000
_cell.length_b   1.000
_cell.length_c   1.000
_cell.angle_alpha   90.00
_cell.angle_beta   90.00
_cell.angle_gamma   90.00
#
_symmetry.space_group_name_H-M   'P 1'
#
loop_
_entity.id
_entity.type
_entity.pdbx_description
1 polymer ?
#
loop_
_entity_poly.entity_id
_entity_poly.type
_entity_poly.pdbx_seq_one_letter_code
_entity_poly.pdbx_strand_id
1 'polypeptide(L)'
;MSRVRVLSAVLAAGLIASNSPALAQNPADLFEKAPPDVDNALRERIAVFYQSHVDGKPRKADEVVAEESKDFFFAGNKPKYLNFEIIKINYSDGFTKAKATVACETYIMMPGFAGKPVKLAAASQWKIVDGKWYWYVEESQNTVTPFGVMKADPASAAQAPQGMPDLAKGPTLNSLRNQIRVDKESIRFVAGREGSDEIRIKNNLPGSITLKMQHGRMEGMTVSLDRTEVKGGETAVVSVKASAKARVPSVAEKIVIDVEPLRQQFAVDVIFDPAQ
;
A
#
# COMPACT_ATOMS: atom_id res chain seq x y z
N MET A 1 59.39 76.57 13.86
CA MET A 1 58.53 75.35 13.87
C MET A 1 57.30 75.65 13.02
N SER A 2 57.02 74.79 12.03
CA SER A 2 56.07 74.86 10.88
C SER A 2 54.92 75.90 10.97
N ARG A 3 54.75 76.90 10.07
CA ARG A 3 54.37 76.89 8.62
C ARG A 3 53.14 76.02 8.31
N VAL A 4 52.10 76.39 7.56
CA VAL A 4 51.64 77.58 6.80
C VAL A 4 50.14 77.30 6.45
N ARG A 5 49.30 78.34 6.33
CA ARG A 5 47.90 78.27 5.82
C ARG A 5 47.87 77.90 4.33
N VAL A 6 46.79 77.28 3.79
CA VAL A 6 46.23 77.54 2.44
C VAL A 6 44.96 76.71 2.11
N LEU A 7 43.98 77.44 1.58
CA LEU A 7 42.88 77.21 0.61
C LEU A 7 42.09 75.88 0.45
N SER A 8 40.77 76.10 0.35
CA SER A 8 39.82 75.69 -0.69
C SER A 8 40.28 74.76 -1.82
N ALA A 9 39.49 73.71 -2.10
CA ALA A 9 38.93 73.42 -3.44
C ALA A 9 38.09 72.13 -3.44
N VAL A 10 36.95 72.23 -4.10
CA VAL A 10 36.03 71.17 -4.55
C VAL A 10 36.72 70.29 -5.61
N LEU A 11 36.56 68.96 -5.59
CA LEU A 11 36.29 68.15 -6.79
C LEU A 11 35.91 66.69 -6.46
N ALA A 12 34.99 66.17 -7.26
CA ALA A 12 34.42 64.84 -7.25
C ALA A 12 35.31 63.79 -7.95
N ALA A 13 35.21 62.53 -7.50
CA ALA A 13 35.41 61.25 -8.20
C ALA A 13 35.12 60.16 -7.15
N GLY A 14 34.40 59.05 -7.34
CA GLY A 14 34.05 58.26 -8.51
C GLY A 14 34.15 56.78 -8.07
N LEU A 15 33.09 56.00 -8.31
CA LEU A 15 33.02 54.52 -8.26
C LEU A 15 33.46 53.77 -6.97
N ILE A 16 32.50 53.06 -6.34
CA ILE A 16 32.42 51.60 -6.46
C ILE A 16 30.94 51.23 -6.61
N ALA A 17 30.53 50.93 -7.83
CA ALA A 17 29.35 50.12 -8.06
C ALA A 17 29.65 48.74 -7.46
N SER A 18 28.98 48.40 -6.36
CA SER A 18 28.96 47.03 -5.86
C SER A 18 28.21 46.20 -6.91
N ASN A 19 28.97 45.60 -7.83
CA ASN A 19 28.49 44.47 -8.61
C ASN A 19 28.11 43.37 -7.62
N SER A 20 26.87 43.35 -7.16
CA SER A 20 26.23 42.10 -6.80
C SER A 20 26.18 41.29 -8.10
N PRO A 21 26.84 40.12 -8.20
CA PRO A 21 26.42 39.17 -9.20
C PRO A 21 25.00 38.78 -8.79
N ALA A 22 24.02 39.42 -9.44
CA ALA A 22 22.72 38.82 -9.61
C ALA A 22 23.02 37.44 -10.19
N LEU A 23 22.92 36.42 -9.33
CA LEU A 23 22.81 35.04 -9.77
C LEU A 23 21.72 35.07 -10.82
N ALA A 24 22.13 34.97 -12.09
CA ALA A 24 21.26 34.65 -13.19
C ALA A 24 20.76 33.23 -12.92
N GLN A 25 19.81 33.12 -12.00
CA GLN A 25 19.00 31.93 -11.85
C GLN A 25 18.10 31.91 -13.06
N ASN A 26 18.38 30.92 -13.89
CA ASN A 26 17.57 30.57 -15.03
C ASN A 26 16.09 30.59 -14.60
N PRO A 27 15.21 31.41 -15.21
CA PRO A 27 13.83 31.55 -14.75
C PRO A 27 13.04 30.23 -14.82
N ALA A 28 13.56 29.22 -15.51
CA ALA A 28 13.01 27.85 -15.54
C ALA A 28 13.33 27.01 -14.30
N ASP A 29 14.39 27.31 -13.54
CA ASP A 29 14.74 26.58 -12.29
C ASP A 29 13.96 27.08 -11.06
N LEU A 30 13.32 28.25 -11.18
CA LEU A 30 12.51 28.88 -10.13
C LEU A 30 11.09 28.31 -10.00
N PHE A 31 10.64 27.50 -10.96
CA PHE A 31 9.27 26.97 -10.99
C PHE A 31 9.08 25.58 -10.36
N GLU A 32 10.15 24.92 -9.88
CA GLU A 32 10.01 23.59 -9.22
C GLU A 32 10.55 23.51 -7.78
N LYS A 33 11.29 24.51 -7.28
CA LYS A 33 11.83 24.50 -5.91
C LYS A 33 11.22 25.62 -5.08
N ALA A 34 10.58 25.24 -3.98
CA ALA A 34 10.14 26.21 -2.98
C ALA A 34 11.33 27.03 -2.45
N PRO A 35 11.10 28.28 -2.01
CA PRO A 35 12.12 29.05 -1.31
C PRO A 35 12.72 28.23 -0.16
N PRO A 36 14.05 28.24 0.06
CA PRO A 36 14.69 27.40 1.07
C PRO A 36 14.09 27.55 2.47
N ASP A 37 13.69 28.76 2.85
CA ASP A 37 13.07 29.03 4.15
C ASP A 37 11.70 28.35 4.28
N VAL A 38 10.91 28.35 3.20
CA VAL A 38 9.59 27.70 3.17
C VAL A 38 9.73 26.19 3.22
N ASP A 39 10.70 25.64 2.48
CA ASP A 39 10.97 24.20 2.45
C ASP A 39 11.52 23.68 3.79
N ASN A 40 12.47 24.40 4.39
CA ASN A 40 13.01 24.07 5.71
C ASN A 40 11.92 24.14 6.79
N ALA A 41 11.12 25.21 6.81
CA ALA A 41 10.03 25.35 7.78
C ALA A 41 9.00 24.22 7.67
N LEU A 42 8.68 23.77 6.46
CA LEU A 42 7.79 22.62 6.25
C LEU A 42 8.45 21.32 6.72
N ARG A 43 9.70 21.08 6.34
CA ARG A 43 10.45 19.86 6.75
C ARG A 43 10.56 19.73 8.25
N GLU A 44 10.80 20.83 8.96
CA GLU A 44 10.82 20.84 10.42
C GLU A 44 9.46 20.43 11.00
N ARG A 45 8.36 20.93 10.45
CA ARG A 45 7.00 20.59 10.91
C ARG A 45 6.63 19.14 10.60
N ILE A 46 7.01 18.64 9.42
CA ILE A 46 6.92 17.22 9.06
C ILE A 46 7.72 16.38 10.06
N ALA A 47 8.96 16.78 10.35
CA ALA A 47 9.82 16.06 11.29
C ALA A 47 9.19 16.02 12.69
N VAL A 48 8.65 17.13 13.21
CA VAL A 48 7.94 17.16 14.51
C VAL A 48 6.76 16.18 14.51
N PHE A 49 5.96 16.15 13.46
CA PHE A 49 4.81 15.26 13.36
C PHE A 49 5.22 13.78 13.34
N TYR A 50 6.10 13.37 12.43
CA TYR A 50 6.48 11.96 12.30
C TYR A 50 7.40 11.50 13.44
N GLN A 51 8.30 12.35 13.95
CA GLN A 51 9.10 12.04 15.13
C GLN A 51 8.20 11.81 16.35
N SER A 52 7.11 12.56 16.50
CA SER A 52 6.15 12.34 17.58
C SER A 52 5.47 10.96 17.49
N HIS A 53 5.32 10.39 16.29
CA HIS A 53 4.83 9.03 16.09
C HIS A 53 5.92 7.96 16.35
N VAL A 54 7.19 8.27 16.05
CA VAL A 54 8.33 7.42 16.43
C VAL A 54 8.48 7.35 17.96
N ASP A 55 8.43 8.51 18.60
CA ASP A 55 8.55 8.67 20.06
C ASP A 55 7.32 8.14 20.82
N GLY A 56 6.21 7.85 20.14
CA GLY A 56 4.94 7.48 20.76
C GLY A 56 4.31 8.60 21.59
N LYS A 57 4.56 9.87 21.21
CA LYS A 57 4.08 11.09 21.89
C LYS A 57 3.07 11.84 21.02
N PRO A 58 1.85 11.31 20.80
CA PRO A 58 0.88 11.91 19.89
C PRO A 58 0.38 13.30 20.34
N ARG A 59 0.50 13.64 21.63
CA ARG A 59 0.20 15.00 22.13
C ARG A 59 1.13 16.07 21.54
N LYS A 60 2.38 15.70 21.21
CA LYS A 60 3.34 16.62 20.59
C LYS A 60 3.07 16.78 19.08
N ALA A 61 2.51 15.75 18.45
CA ALA A 61 2.06 15.85 17.04
C ALA A 61 0.87 16.82 16.88
N ASP A 62 0.00 16.93 17.89
CA ASP A 62 -1.16 17.85 17.88
C ASP A 62 -0.76 19.32 17.71
N GLU A 63 0.44 19.72 18.19
CA GLU A 63 0.94 21.09 18.05
C GLU A 63 1.16 21.53 16.60
N VAL A 64 1.26 20.57 15.67
CA VAL A 64 1.46 20.81 14.24
C VAL A 64 0.27 20.34 13.40
N VAL A 65 -0.86 20.03 14.03
CA VAL A 65 -2.13 19.71 13.38
C VAL A 65 -3.01 20.96 13.33
N ALA A 66 -3.59 21.23 12.16
CA ALA A 66 -4.50 22.35 11.98
C ALA A 66 -5.75 22.14 12.84
N GLU A 67 -6.30 23.20 13.41
CA GLU A 67 -7.41 23.12 14.38
C GLU A 67 -8.60 22.31 13.84
N GLU A 68 -8.96 22.51 12.56
CA GLU A 68 -10.07 21.80 11.94
C GLU A 68 -9.82 20.29 11.73
N SER A 69 -8.56 19.86 11.78
CA SER A 69 -8.15 18.47 11.60
C SER A 69 -7.82 17.75 12.91
N LYS A 70 -7.92 18.43 14.06
CA LYS A 70 -7.59 17.87 15.37
C LYS A 70 -8.50 16.72 15.75
N ASP A 71 -9.82 16.90 15.63
CA ASP A 71 -10.79 15.85 15.98
C ASP A 71 -10.54 14.58 15.16
N PHE A 72 -10.23 14.74 13.86
CA PHE A 72 -9.83 13.63 12.99
C PHE A 72 -8.54 12.97 13.47
N PHE A 73 -7.52 13.77 13.80
CA PHE A 73 -6.25 13.27 14.31
C PHE A 73 -6.42 12.49 15.63
N PHE A 74 -7.32 12.93 16.51
CA PHE A 74 -7.60 12.25 17.78
C PHE A 74 -8.43 10.97 17.61
N ALA A 75 -9.40 10.96 16.70
CA ALA A 75 -10.22 9.79 16.40
C ALA A 75 -9.44 8.70 15.63
N GLY A 76 -8.42 9.08 14.86
CA GLY A 76 -7.60 8.17 14.07
C GLY A 76 -6.69 7.26 14.90
N ASN A 77 -6.37 6.08 14.35
CA ASN A 77 -5.32 5.24 14.92
C ASN A 77 -3.97 5.97 14.87
N LYS A 78 -3.18 5.86 15.93
CA LYS A 78 -1.89 6.53 16.09
C LYS A 78 -0.77 5.49 15.98
N PRO A 79 -0.42 5.07 14.74
CA PRO A 79 0.58 4.03 14.55
C PRO A 79 1.91 4.46 15.13
N LYS A 80 2.59 3.53 15.80
CA LYS A 80 3.98 3.72 16.19
C LYS A 80 4.89 3.41 15.01
N TYR A 81 5.73 4.37 14.67
CA TYR A 81 6.77 4.18 13.67
C TYR A 81 8.10 3.85 14.35
N LEU A 82 8.97 3.16 13.63
CA LEU A 82 10.36 2.88 14.03
C LEU A 82 11.27 4.00 13.53
N ASN A 83 11.01 4.46 12.31
CA ASN A 83 11.77 5.51 11.66
C ASN A 83 10.90 6.17 10.57
N PHE A 84 11.31 7.35 10.08
CA PHE A 84 10.70 7.99 8.93
C PHE A 84 11.74 8.67 8.03
N GLU A 85 11.41 8.80 6.75
CA GLU A 85 12.25 9.44 5.74
C GLU A 85 11.36 10.22 4.77
N ILE A 86 11.64 11.51 4.58
CA ILE A 86 10.89 12.34 3.62
C ILE A 86 11.36 11.98 2.21
N ILE A 87 10.49 11.36 1.41
CA ILE A 87 10.80 10.95 0.03
C ILE A 87 10.67 12.15 -0.92
N LYS A 88 9.51 12.83 -0.87
CA LYS A 88 9.18 13.91 -1.80
C LYS A 88 8.24 14.90 -1.14
N ILE A 89 8.40 16.18 -1.48
CA ILE A 89 7.43 17.23 -1.16
C ILE A 89 7.00 17.86 -2.49
N ASN A 90 5.70 17.95 -2.72
CA ASN A 90 5.13 18.66 -3.86
C ASN A 90 4.40 19.88 -3.33
N TYR A 91 4.84 21.07 -3.72
CA TYR A 91 4.22 22.32 -3.33
C TYR A 91 3.11 22.70 -4.30
N SER A 92 2.08 23.36 -3.80
CA SER A 92 0.97 23.91 -4.58
C SER A 92 0.53 25.25 -3.99
N ASP A 93 -0.40 25.91 -4.68
CA ASP A 93 -1.01 27.18 -4.25
C ASP A 93 0.03 28.25 -3.86
N GLY A 94 1.05 28.43 -4.72
CA GLY A 94 2.09 29.43 -4.48
C GLY A 94 2.96 29.14 -3.24
N PHE A 95 3.28 27.87 -2.98
CA PHE A 95 4.05 27.40 -1.82
C PHE A 95 3.34 27.59 -0.47
N THR A 96 2.02 27.75 -0.47
CA THR A 96 1.20 27.82 0.77
C THR A 96 0.55 26.49 1.13
N LYS A 97 0.55 25.52 0.20
CA LYS A 97 0.16 24.14 0.44
C LYS A 97 1.24 23.18 -0.05
N ALA A 98 1.28 22.01 0.55
CA ALA A 98 2.19 20.96 0.15
C ALA A 98 1.63 19.57 0.43
N LYS A 99 2.00 18.62 -0.42
CA LYS A 99 1.80 17.18 -0.22
C LYS A 99 3.15 16.52 -0.05
N ALA A 100 3.40 15.99 1.15
CA ALA A 100 4.61 15.27 1.48
C ALA A 100 4.36 13.76 1.40
N THR A 101 5.25 13.04 0.73
CA THR A 101 5.33 11.58 0.75
C THR A 101 6.49 11.19 1.67
N VAL A 102 6.18 10.44 2.73
CA VAL A 102 7.13 10.04 3.78
C VAL A 102 7.15 8.53 3.88
N ALA A 103 8.33 7.90 3.78
CA ALA A 103 8.48 6.50 4.09
C ALA A 103 8.48 6.34 5.61
N CYS A 104 7.50 5.62 6.15
CA CYS A 104 7.42 5.29 7.57
C CYS A 104 7.75 3.82 7.75
N GLU A 105 8.76 3.53 8.57
CA GLU A 105 9.12 2.16 8.93
C GLU A 105 8.26 1.70 10.10
N THR A 106 7.58 0.57 9.98
CA THR A 106 6.71 0.04 11.05
C THR A 106 6.65 -1.48 11.00
N TYR A 107 6.22 -2.08 12.11
CA TYR A 107 5.87 -3.49 12.15
C TYR A 107 4.40 -3.65 11.79
N ILE A 108 4.12 -4.38 10.71
CA ILE A 108 2.75 -4.75 10.39
C ILE A 108 2.47 -6.13 10.99
N MET A 109 1.40 -6.22 11.77
CA MET A 109 0.90 -7.48 12.34
C MET A 109 0.08 -8.27 11.30
N MET A 110 0.62 -8.40 10.07
CA MET A 110 0.04 -9.26 9.03
C MET A 110 0.81 -10.59 8.96
N PRO A 111 0.12 -11.73 8.78
CA PRO A 111 0.78 -13.02 8.52
C PRO A 111 1.77 -12.91 7.34
N GLY A 112 3.03 -13.29 7.56
CA GLY A 112 4.11 -13.14 6.58
C GLY A 112 4.99 -11.89 6.74
N PHE A 113 4.51 -10.88 7.47
CA PHE A 113 5.25 -9.65 7.80
C PHE A 113 5.52 -9.47 9.30
N ALA A 114 4.94 -10.35 10.13
CA ALA A 114 5.13 -10.34 11.57
C ALA A 114 6.63 -10.38 11.94
N GLY A 115 7.07 -9.36 12.68
CA GLY A 115 8.44 -9.25 13.18
C GLY A 115 9.48 -8.68 12.20
N LYS A 116 9.10 -8.32 10.96
CA LYS A 116 10.00 -7.61 10.03
C LYS A 116 9.51 -6.18 9.84
N PRO A 117 10.39 -5.17 9.96
CA PRO A 117 10.01 -3.80 9.67
C PRO A 117 9.77 -3.65 8.16
N VAL A 118 8.73 -2.91 7.81
CA VAL A 118 8.42 -2.56 6.41
C VAL A 118 8.32 -1.06 6.27
N LYS A 119 8.81 -0.53 5.14
CA LYS A 119 8.66 0.87 4.77
C LYS A 119 7.34 1.06 4.03
N LEU A 120 6.41 1.80 4.63
CA LEU A 120 5.16 2.22 4.01
C LEU A 120 5.27 3.68 3.57
N ALA A 121 4.85 3.99 2.34
CA ALA A 121 4.71 5.37 1.91
C ALA A 121 3.43 5.97 2.49
N ALA A 122 3.58 6.95 3.38
CA ALA A 122 2.50 7.76 3.92
C ALA A 122 2.45 9.11 3.21
N ALA A 123 1.29 9.49 2.69
CA ALA A 123 1.06 10.82 2.18
C ALA A 123 0.48 11.71 3.29
N SER A 124 1.06 12.88 3.51
CA SER A 124 0.55 13.91 4.41
C SER A 124 0.35 15.23 3.67
N GLN A 125 -0.68 15.97 4.05
CA GLN A 125 -1.03 17.25 3.45
C GLN A 125 -0.77 18.36 4.47
N TRP A 126 -0.26 19.47 3.97
CA TRP A 126 0.22 20.59 4.77
C TRP A 126 -0.26 21.89 4.17
N LYS A 127 -0.66 22.82 5.03
CA LYS A 127 -1.04 24.17 4.65
C LYS A 127 -0.45 25.19 5.60
N ILE A 128 -0.21 26.40 5.11
CA ILE A 128 0.17 27.53 5.95
C ILE A 128 -1.09 28.13 6.59
N VAL A 129 -1.08 28.23 7.93
CA VAL A 129 -2.06 29.00 8.72
C VAL A 129 -1.25 29.95 9.60
N ASP A 130 -1.55 31.26 9.52
CA ASP A 130 -0.84 32.31 10.25
C ASP A 130 0.70 32.24 10.13
N GLY A 131 1.18 31.95 8.92
CA GLY A 131 2.61 31.86 8.61
C GLY A 131 3.32 30.59 9.10
N LYS A 132 2.58 29.61 9.63
CA LYS A 132 3.13 28.31 10.10
C LYS A 132 2.50 27.15 9.35
N TRP A 133 3.29 26.12 9.09
CA TRP A 133 2.78 24.89 8.47
C TRP A 133 2.03 24.01 9.46
N TYR A 134 0.85 23.59 9.06
CA TYR A 134 0.00 22.67 9.79
C TYR A 134 -0.44 21.52 8.89
N TRP A 135 -0.43 20.32 9.47
CA TRP A 135 -1.00 19.14 8.86
C TRP A 135 -2.52 19.27 8.84
N TYR A 136 -3.14 18.90 7.72
CA TYR A 136 -4.59 18.94 7.58
C TYR A 136 -5.11 17.74 6.77
N VAL A 137 -6.39 17.45 6.91
CA VAL A 137 -7.10 16.44 6.12
C VAL A 137 -8.22 17.10 5.35
N GLU A 138 -8.21 16.93 4.03
CA GLU A 138 -9.38 17.24 3.21
C GLU A 138 -10.43 16.14 3.38
N GLU A 139 -11.66 16.54 3.70
CA GLU A 139 -12.79 15.64 3.92
C GLU A 139 -13.08 14.72 2.70
N SER A 140 -12.69 15.14 1.50
CA SER A 140 -12.76 14.33 0.27
C SER A 140 -11.75 13.17 0.22
N GLN A 141 -10.66 13.26 0.97
CA GLN A 141 -9.58 12.27 1.05
C GLN A 141 -9.79 11.26 2.19
N ASN A 142 -10.88 11.38 2.98
CA ASN A 142 -11.33 10.40 4.00
C ASN A 142 -11.49 8.97 3.48
N THR A 143 -11.43 8.83 2.17
CA THR A 143 -11.59 7.56 1.49
C THR A 143 -10.25 7.01 1.00
N VAL A 144 -9.25 7.82 0.67
CA VAL A 144 -8.08 7.33 -0.07
C VAL A 144 -7.05 6.71 0.89
N THR A 145 -7.18 5.41 1.14
CA THR A 145 -6.11 4.64 1.77
C THR A 145 -5.12 4.13 0.71
N PRO A 146 -3.92 3.67 1.09
CA PRO A 146 -3.02 2.93 0.19
C PRO A 146 -3.66 1.68 -0.45
N PHE A 147 -4.84 1.27 0.03
CA PHE A 147 -5.67 0.17 -0.47
C PHE A 147 -6.89 0.64 -1.28
N GLY A 148 -6.98 1.94 -1.60
CA GLY A 148 -8.08 2.53 -2.37
C GLY A 148 -9.07 3.36 -1.54
N VAL A 149 -10.04 3.93 -2.26
CA VAL A 149 -11.06 4.92 -1.83
C VAL A 149 -12.19 4.25 -1.02
N MET A 150 -12.11 4.24 0.32
CA MET A 150 -13.17 3.85 1.26
C MET A 150 -14.21 4.96 1.47
N LYS A 151 -15.29 5.00 0.69
CA LYS A 151 -16.45 5.85 1.02
C LYS A 151 -17.11 5.38 2.32
N ALA A 152 -17.12 6.22 3.35
CA ALA A 152 -18.03 6.06 4.48
C ALA A 152 -19.44 6.41 3.98
N ASP A 153 -20.36 5.43 4.01
CA ASP A 153 -21.77 5.66 3.72
C ASP A 153 -22.45 6.23 4.98
N PRO A 154 -22.92 7.50 4.97
CA PRO A 154 -23.56 8.11 6.14
C PRO A 154 -24.87 7.42 6.53
N ALA A 155 -25.44 6.55 5.70
CA ALA A 155 -26.62 5.75 6.05
C ALA A 155 -26.31 4.56 7.01
N SER A 156 -25.04 4.23 7.24
CA SER A 156 -24.65 3.08 8.07
C SER A 156 -24.42 3.41 9.55
N ALA A 157 -24.58 4.67 9.98
CA ALA A 157 -24.30 5.08 11.36
C ALA A 157 -25.38 4.67 12.39
N ALA A 158 -26.53 4.14 11.96
CA ALA A 158 -27.68 3.91 12.84
C ALA A 158 -28.02 2.44 13.12
N GLN A 159 -27.47 1.47 12.39
CA GLN A 159 -27.82 0.06 12.60
C GLN A 159 -26.57 -0.80 12.42
N ALA A 160 -25.95 -1.18 13.53
CA ALA A 160 -24.98 -2.26 13.52
C ALA A 160 -25.69 -3.53 13.02
N PRO A 161 -25.27 -4.13 11.89
CA PRO A 161 -25.80 -5.42 11.48
C PRO A 161 -25.37 -6.43 12.54
N GLN A 162 -26.33 -7.06 13.23
CA GLN A 162 -26.04 -8.22 14.04
C GLN A 162 -25.34 -9.27 13.16
N GLY A 163 -24.10 -9.60 13.51
CA GLY A 163 -23.28 -10.56 12.76
C GLY A 163 -21.98 -10.01 12.18
N MET A 164 -21.65 -8.73 12.39
CA MET A 164 -20.36 -8.21 11.95
C MET A 164 -19.23 -8.82 12.83
N PRO A 165 -18.19 -9.44 12.23
CA PRO A 165 -17.12 -10.05 13.00
C PRO A 165 -16.31 -8.96 13.71
N ASP A 166 -16.04 -9.22 14.97
CA ASP A 166 -15.25 -8.38 15.87
C ASP A 166 -13.89 -8.01 15.24
N LEU A 167 -13.77 -6.75 14.79
CA LEU A 167 -12.58 -6.19 14.14
C LEU A 167 -11.36 -6.09 15.08
N ALA A 168 -11.54 -6.28 16.40
CA ALA A 168 -10.42 -6.42 17.32
C ALA A 168 -9.67 -7.75 17.11
N LYS A 169 -10.29 -8.71 16.41
CA LYS A 169 -9.67 -9.93 15.92
C LYS A 169 -9.40 -9.73 14.45
N GLY A 170 -8.15 -9.42 14.09
CA GLY A 170 -7.70 -9.42 12.70
C GLY A 170 -8.13 -10.71 11.97
N PRO A 171 -8.11 -10.75 10.63
CA PRO A 171 -8.63 -11.87 9.85
C PRO A 171 -8.04 -13.18 10.38
N THR A 172 -8.90 -14.02 10.95
CA THR A 172 -8.50 -15.35 11.42
C THR A 172 -7.95 -16.15 10.25
N LEU A 173 -7.02 -17.07 10.51
CA LEU A 173 -6.48 -17.96 9.46
C LEU A 173 -7.61 -18.67 8.67
N ASN A 174 -8.72 -18.97 9.33
CA ASN A 174 -9.91 -19.53 8.67
C ASN A 174 -10.59 -18.55 7.71
N SER A 175 -10.70 -17.27 8.06
CA SER A 175 -11.22 -16.24 7.13
C SER A 175 -10.32 -16.02 5.91
N LEU A 176 -8.99 -16.18 6.05
CA LEU A 176 -8.04 -16.12 4.95
C LEU A 176 -8.14 -17.35 4.04
N ARG A 177 -8.27 -18.55 4.62
CA ARG A 177 -8.46 -19.80 3.85
C ARG A 177 -9.73 -19.81 3.00
N ASN A 178 -10.77 -19.11 3.45
CA ASN A 178 -12.02 -18.97 2.70
C ASN A 178 -11.92 -18.04 1.48
N GLN A 179 -10.82 -17.32 1.30
CA GLN A 179 -10.61 -16.46 0.13
C GLN A 179 -10.12 -17.24 -1.09
N ILE A 180 -9.64 -18.47 -0.89
CA ILE A 180 -9.25 -19.35 -2.00
C ILE A 180 -10.41 -20.29 -2.27
N ARG A 181 -10.90 -20.27 -3.52
CA ARG A 181 -12.07 -21.05 -3.93
C ARG A 181 -11.69 -22.00 -5.04
N VAL A 182 -12.06 -23.26 -4.86
CA VAL A 182 -12.09 -24.26 -5.93
C VAL A 182 -13.56 -24.41 -6.32
N ASP A 183 -13.84 -24.39 -7.62
CA ASP A 183 -15.22 -24.42 -8.12
C ASP A 183 -15.88 -25.80 -8.03
N LYS A 184 -15.08 -26.87 -7.95
CA LYS A 184 -15.53 -28.27 -7.89
C LYS A 184 -14.69 -29.09 -6.91
N GLU A 185 -15.37 -29.95 -6.16
CA GLU A 185 -14.73 -30.95 -5.29
C GLU A 185 -14.66 -32.34 -5.93
N SER A 186 -15.33 -32.53 -7.06
CA SER A 186 -15.23 -33.76 -7.85
C SER A 186 -15.40 -33.49 -9.34
N ILE A 187 -14.79 -34.35 -10.14
CA ILE A 187 -14.99 -34.45 -11.60
C ILE A 187 -15.41 -35.86 -11.94
N ARG A 188 -16.26 -36.00 -12.97
CA ARG A 188 -16.86 -37.28 -13.35
C ARG A 188 -16.56 -37.61 -14.81
N PHE A 189 -16.13 -38.83 -15.05
CA PHE A 189 -15.92 -39.40 -16.37
C PHE A 189 -16.74 -40.68 -16.54
N VAL A 190 -17.04 -41.04 -17.78
CA VAL A 190 -17.70 -42.32 -18.09
C VAL A 190 -16.60 -43.32 -18.47
N ALA A 191 -16.61 -44.49 -17.84
CA ALA A 191 -15.64 -45.55 -18.13
C ALA A 191 -15.67 -45.95 -19.62
N GLY A 192 -14.49 -46.14 -20.22
CA GLY A 192 -14.38 -46.54 -21.63
C GLY A 192 -14.64 -45.43 -22.66
N ARG A 193 -14.86 -44.19 -22.23
CA ARG A 193 -15.05 -43.03 -23.12
C ARG A 193 -13.98 -41.96 -22.90
N GLU A 194 -13.70 -41.20 -23.94
CA GLU A 194 -12.90 -39.99 -23.81
C GLU A 194 -13.71 -38.91 -23.08
N GLY A 195 -13.03 -38.10 -22.27
CA GLY A 195 -13.66 -37.02 -21.53
C GLY A 195 -12.64 -35.94 -21.16
N SER A 196 -13.13 -34.72 -20.96
CA SER A 196 -12.33 -33.60 -20.49
C SER A 196 -13.14 -32.80 -19.48
N ASP A 197 -12.50 -32.38 -18.39
CA ASP A 197 -13.09 -31.47 -17.42
C ASP A 197 -12.03 -30.48 -16.91
N GLU A 198 -12.50 -29.37 -16.37
CA GLU A 198 -11.69 -28.29 -15.84
C GLU A 198 -12.12 -27.96 -14.40
N ILE A 199 -11.13 -27.70 -13.56
CA ILE A 199 -11.28 -27.22 -12.19
C ILE A 199 -10.66 -25.83 -12.11
N ARG A 200 -11.42 -24.86 -11.59
CA ARG A 200 -11.00 -23.46 -11.47
C ARG A 200 -10.66 -23.12 -10.03
N ILE A 201 -9.48 -22.57 -9.83
CA ILE A 201 -8.95 -22.17 -8.53
C ILE A 201 -8.81 -20.66 -8.53
N LYS A 202 -9.69 -19.96 -7.81
CA LYS A 202 -9.71 -18.51 -7.72
C LYS A 202 -9.01 -18.02 -6.45
N ASN A 203 -8.08 -17.09 -6.61
CA ASN A 203 -7.42 -16.39 -5.52
C ASN A 203 -8.14 -15.06 -5.24
N ASN A 204 -8.89 -14.95 -4.14
CA ASN A 204 -9.49 -13.66 -3.72
C ASN A 204 -8.65 -12.93 -2.65
N LEU A 205 -7.44 -13.40 -2.35
CA LEU A 205 -6.54 -12.72 -1.41
C LEU A 205 -5.83 -11.53 -2.06
N PRO A 206 -5.48 -10.50 -1.29
CA PRO A 206 -4.50 -9.51 -1.71
C PRO A 206 -3.10 -10.16 -1.71
N GLY A 207 -2.52 -10.37 -2.89
CA GLY A 207 -1.19 -10.96 -3.06
C GLY A 207 -1.19 -12.22 -3.94
N SER A 208 -0.01 -12.76 -4.25
CA SER A 208 0.11 -14.00 -5.02
C SER A 208 0.14 -15.24 -4.11
N ILE A 209 -0.39 -16.34 -4.65
CA ILE A 209 -0.29 -17.69 -4.09
C ILE A 209 0.46 -18.59 -5.07
N THR A 210 1.08 -19.64 -4.52
CA THR A 210 1.72 -20.69 -5.32
C THR A 210 0.93 -21.99 -5.16
N LEU A 211 0.56 -22.57 -6.29
CA LEU A 211 -0.13 -23.85 -6.38
C LEU A 211 0.89 -24.97 -6.68
N LYS A 212 0.86 -26.02 -5.87
CA LYS A 212 1.57 -27.27 -6.14
C LYS A 212 0.53 -28.37 -6.30
N MET A 213 0.52 -29.02 -7.45
CA MET A 213 -0.41 -30.10 -7.76
C MET A 213 0.28 -31.45 -7.55
N GLN A 214 -0.39 -32.33 -6.84
CA GLN A 214 0.02 -33.71 -6.59
C GLN A 214 -1.13 -34.63 -6.93
N HIS A 215 -0.84 -35.77 -7.56
CA HIS A 215 -1.85 -36.77 -7.85
C HIS A 215 -1.23 -38.16 -7.91
N GLY A 216 -2.06 -39.18 -7.70
CA GLY A 216 -1.70 -40.58 -7.85
C GLY A 216 -1.40 -40.97 -9.30
N ARG A 217 -1.18 -42.27 -9.53
CA ARG A 217 -0.90 -42.81 -10.86
C ARG A 217 -2.20 -42.97 -11.66
N MET A 218 -2.62 -41.89 -12.32
CA MET A 218 -3.80 -41.88 -13.20
C MET A 218 -3.46 -42.41 -14.60
N GLU A 219 -3.47 -43.73 -14.80
CA GLU A 219 -3.17 -44.36 -16.09
C GLU A 219 -4.23 -44.02 -17.15
N GLY A 220 -3.77 -43.46 -18.28
CA GLY A 220 -4.65 -43.05 -19.38
C GLY A 220 -5.38 -41.72 -19.14
N MET A 221 -4.95 -40.95 -18.14
CA MET A 221 -5.38 -39.57 -17.93
C MET A 221 -4.20 -38.60 -18.04
N THR A 222 -4.48 -37.37 -18.42
CA THR A 222 -3.53 -36.25 -18.42
C THR A 222 -4.08 -35.16 -17.53
N VAL A 223 -3.29 -34.72 -16.56
CA VAL A 223 -3.65 -33.63 -15.65
C VAL A 223 -2.58 -32.55 -15.76
N SER A 224 -3.01 -31.34 -16.07
CA SER A 224 -2.11 -30.20 -16.25
C SER A 224 -2.65 -28.97 -15.54
N LEU A 225 -1.76 -28.22 -14.91
CA LEU A 225 -2.05 -26.93 -14.31
C LEU A 225 -1.53 -25.83 -15.26
N ASP A 226 -2.39 -24.88 -15.62
CA ASP A 226 -2.05 -23.81 -16.58
C ASP A 226 -0.99 -22.84 -16.04
N ARG A 227 -1.01 -22.56 -14.74
CA ARG A 227 -0.06 -21.70 -14.03
C ARG A 227 0.11 -22.11 -12.58
N THR A 228 1.32 -21.97 -12.06
CA THR A 228 1.65 -22.27 -10.67
C THR A 228 1.54 -21.05 -9.77
N GLU A 229 1.79 -19.83 -10.28
CA GLU A 229 1.61 -18.59 -9.54
C GLU A 229 0.28 -17.92 -9.93
N VAL A 230 -0.52 -17.53 -8.93
CA VAL A 230 -1.84 -16.91 -9.13
C VAL A 230 -1.92 -15.62 -8.32
N LYS A 231 -2.03 -14.48 -8.99
CA LYS A 231 -2.11 -13.18 -8.32
C LYS A 231 -3.50 -12.95 -7.73
N GLY A 232 -3.62 -11.93 -6.89
CA GLY A 232 -4.90 -11.56 -6.29
C GLY A 232 -5.93 -11.21 -7.36
N GLY A 233 -7.11 -11.81 -7.25
CA GLY A 233 -8.21 -11.69 -8.22
C GLY A 233 -8.11 -12.65 -9.42
N GLU A 234 -6.99 -13.33 -9.63
CA GLU A 234 -6.80 -14.24 -10.75
C GLU A 234 -7.35 -15.65 -10.48
N THR A 235 -7.44 -16.43 -11.55
CA THR A 235 -7.90 -17.82 -11.54
C THR A 235 -6.89 -18.69 -12.29
N ALA A 236 -6.51 -19.82 -11.68
CA ALA A 236 -5.81 -20.91 -12.36
C ALA A 236 -6.78 -22.02 -12.75
N VAL A 237 -6.42 -22.79 -13.77
CA VAL A 237 -7.22 -23.88 -14.32
C VAL A 237 -6.40 -25.18 -14.29
N VAL A 238 -6.95 -26.19 -13.62
CA VAL A 238 -6.49 -27.57 -13.74
C VAL A 238 -7.33 -28.24 -14.82
N SER A 239 -6.67 -28.66 -15.90
CA SER A 239 -7.29 -29.42 -16.99
C SER A 239 -7.07 -30.90 -16.76
N VAL A 240 -8.14 -31.70 -16.83
CA VAL A 240 -8.11 -33.15 -16.71
C VAL A 240 -8.70 -33.76 -17.97
N LYS A 241 -7.92 -34.60 -18.66
CA LYS A 241 -8.34 -35.34 -19.84
C LYS A 241 -8.26 -36.84 -19.57
N ALA A 242 -9.35 -37.55 -19.79
CA ALA A 242 -9.45 -39.00 -19.73
C ALA A 242 -9.50 -39.57 -21.14
N SER A 243 -8.69 -40.59 -21.43
CA SER A 243 -8.79 -41.35 -22.67
C SER A 243 -9.81 -42.49 -22.55
N ALA A 244 -10.27 -43.03 -23.67
CA ALA A 244 -11.13 -44.22 -23.68
C ALA A 244 -10.48 -45.46 -23.04
N LYS A 245 -9.15 -45.46 -22.88
CA LYS A 245 -8.37 -46.52 -22.21
C LYS A 245 -8.02 -46.16 -20.76
N ALA A 246 -8.57 -45.06 -20.23
CA ALA A 246 -8.33 -44.66 -18.85
C ALA A 246 -8.74 -45.79 -17.92
N ARG A 247 -7.83 -46.17 -17.02
CA ARG A 247 -8.10 -47.21 -16.04
C ARG A 247 -9.07 -46.67 -15.01
N VAL A 248 -10.15 -47.39 -14.76
CA VAL A 248 -11.01 -47.13 -13.61
C VAL A 248 -10.26 -47.56 -12.35
N PRO A 249 -9.91 -46.63 -11.44
CA PRO A 249 -9.15 -46.98 -10.26
C PRO A 249 -10.06 -47.74 -9.27
N SER A 250 -9.49 -48.73 -8.56
CA SER A 250 -10.21 -49.52 -7.55
C SER A 250 -10.47 -48.75 -6.25
N VAL A 251 -9.84 -47.57 -6.10
CA VAL A 251 -10.00 -46.62 -5.00
C VAL A 251 -10.17 -45.24 -5.62
N ALA A 252 -11.01 -44.38 -5.06
CA ALA A 252 -11.18 -43.01 -5.55
C ALA A 252 -9.82 -42.28 -5.57
N GLU A 253 -9.35 -41.91 -6.77
CA GLU A 253 -8.14 -41.12 -6.94
C GLU A 253 -8.44 -39.64 -6.72
N LYS A 254 -7.48 -38.94 -6.11
CA LYS A 254 -7.60 -37.53 -5.77
C LYS A 254 -6.52 -36.71 -6.45
N ILE A 255 -6.91 -35.56 -6.97
CA ILE A 255 -5.99 -34.49 -7.34
C ILE A 255 -5.89 -33.57 -6.13
N VAL A 256 -4.69 -33.50 -5.54
CA VAL A 256 -4.40 -32.66 -4.38
C VAL A 256 -3.71 -31.39 -4.84
N ILE A 257 -4.25 -30.24 -4.44
CA ILE A 257 -3.71 -28.92 -4.71
C ILE A 257 -3.27 -28.33 -3.37
N ASP A 258 -1.96 -28.24 -3.18
CA ASP A 258 -1.31 -27.52 -2.10
C ASP A 258 -1.21 -26.04 -2.44
N VAL A 259 -1.61 -25.19 -1.49
CA VAL A 259 -1.59 -23.74 -1.63
C VAL A 259 -0.65 -23.11 -0.62
N GLU A 260 0.42 -22.50 -1.14
CA GLU A 260 1.42 -21.76 -0.37
C GLU A 260 1.18 -20.24 -0.49
N PRO A 261 1.43 -19.44 0.57
CA PRO A 261 2.01 -19.83 1.86
C PRO A 261 0.98 -20.32 2.91
N LEU A 262 -0.31 -20.41 2.57
CA LEU A 262 -1.38 -20.70 3.54
C LEU A 262 -1.37 -22.12 4.12
N ARG A 263 -0.57 -23.04 3.54
CA ARG A 263 -0.55 -24.47 3.88
C ARG A 263 -1.96 -25.05 3.88
N GLN A 264 -2.73 -24.69 2.87
CA GLN A 264 -4.09 -25.18 2.65
C GLN A 264 -4.06 -26.20 1.52
N GLN A 265 -4.84 -27.27 1.69
CA GLN A 265 -4.98 -28.32 0.68
C GLN A 265 -6.42 -28.38 0.20
N PHE A 266 -6.58 -28.56 -1.11
CA PHE A 266 -7.84 -28.95 -1.72
C PHE A 266 -7.66 -30.30 -2.38
N ALA A 267 -8.57 -31.23 -2.13
CA ALA A 267 -8.58 -32.53 -2.76
C ALA A 267 -9.81 -32.63 -3.66
N VAL A 268 -9.61 -32.90 -4.94
CA VAL A 268 -10.69 -33.10 -5.91
C VAL A 268 -10.78 -34.57 -6.26
N ASP A 269 -11.96 -35.15 -6.07
CA ASP A 269 -12.24 -36.55 -6.38
C ASP A 269 -12.40 -36.77 -7.88
N VAL A 270 -11.74 -37.80 -8.40
CA VAL A 270 -11.90 -38.25 -9.78
C VAL A 270 -12.76 -39.50 -9.77
N ILE A 271 -13.98 -39.37 -10.31
CA ILE A 271 -15.01 -40.42 -10.26
C ILE A 271 -15.25 -40.95 -11.67
N PHE A 272 -15.37 -42.28 -11.79
CA PHE A 272 -15.76 -42.95 -13.02
C PHE A 272 -17.14 -43.60 -12.86
N ASP A 273 -18.11 -43.12 -13.63
CA ASP A 273 -19.42 -43.74 -13.75
C ASP A 273 -19.35 -44.91 -14.74
N PRO A 274 -20.10 -46.01 -14.52
CA PRO A 274 -20.12 -47.15 -15.43
C PRO A 274 -20.69 -46.75 -16.79
N ALA A 275 -20.16 -47.34 -17.87
CA ALA A 275 -20.77 -47.22 -19.17
C ALA A 275 -22.16 -47.90 -19.16
N GLN A 276 -23.20 -47.15 -19.53
CA GLN A 276 -24.52 -47.70 -19.85
C GLN A 276 -24.50 -48.41 -21.20
#